data_AF-A0A6P0KPL5-F1
#
_entry.id   AF-A0A6P0KPL5-F1
#
_cell.length_a   1.000
_cell.length_b   1.000
_cell.length_c   1.000
_cell.angle_alpha   90.00
_cell.angle_beta   90.00
_cell.angle_gamma   90.00
#
_symmetry.space_group_name_H-M   'P 1'
#
loop_
_entity.id
_entity.type
_entity.pdbx_description
1 polymer ?
#
loop_
_entity_poly.entity_id
_entity_poly.type
_entity_poly.pdbx_seq_one_letter_code
_entity_poly.pdbx_strand_id
1 'polypeptide(L)'
;MRPWIIGQVLQASAFQTFRGEELFPGTQVEQLDEIAAYIRDTADTLYHPVGTCKMGNDPMAVVNSRLQVHSIQGLRVVDASIMPTIVGGNTNAPTIMIAEKAADLLMAEEPTPVRN
;
A
#
# COMPACT_ATOMS: atom_id res chain seq x y z
N MET A 1 2.97 -31.30 -10.69
CA MET A 1 3.39 -30.47 -9.53
C MET A 1 2.98 -29.04 -9.83
N ARG A 2 2.37 -28.31 -8.90
CA ARG A 2 1.91 -26.92 -9.16
C ARG A 2 3.10 -26.00 -9.44
N PRO A 3 3.09 -25.20 -10.53
CA PRO A 3 4.21 -24.31 -10.84
C PRO A 3 4.28 -23.02 -10.01
N TRP A 4 3.28 -22.69 -9.19
CA TRP A 4 3.25 -21.46 -8.38
C TRP A 4 3.43 -21.72 -6.87
N ILE A 5 3.95 -20.70 -6.17
CA ILE A 5 4.44 -20.79 -4.78
C ILE A 5 3.37 -21.31 -3.82
N ILE A 6 2.18 -20.70 -3.79
CA ILE A 6 1.11 -21.12 -2.86
C ILE A 6 0.69 -22.58 -3.12
N GLY A 7 0.62 -22.99 -4.39
CA GLY A 7 0.32 -24.38 -4.73
C GLY A 7 1.38 -25.35 -4.21
N GLN A 8 2.66 -24.98 -4.23
CA GLN A 8 3.74 -25.79 -3.65
C GLN A 8 3.67 -25.84 -2.12
N VAL A 9 3.41 -24.71 -1.46
CA VAL A 9 3.26 -24.63 0.00
C VAL A 9 2.12 -25.55 0.46
N LEU A 10 0.97 -25.52 -0.21
CA LEU A 10 -0.18 -26.37 0.14
C LEU A 10 0.04 -27.87 -0.15
N GLN A 11 1.08 -28.24 -0.92
CA GLN A 11 1.47 -29.63 -1.14
C GLN A 11 2.45 -30.16 -0.08
N ALA A 12 2.97 -29.31 0.80
CA ALA A 12 3.88 -29.73 1.86
C ALA A 12 3.20 -30.71 2.83
N SER A 13 3.99 -31.64 3.39
CA SER A 13 3.50 -32.68 4.30
C SER A 13 2.72 -32.14 5.49
N ALA A 14 3.11 -30.96 6.00
CA ALA A 14 2.44 -30.28 7.11
C ALA A 14 0.95 -29.97 6.84
N PHE A 15 0.53 -29.85 5.58
CA PHE A 15 -0.86 -29.57 5.21
C PHE A 15 -1.67 -30.82 4.84
N GLN A 16 -1.08 -32.02 4.82
CA GLN A 16 -1.75 -33.23 4.31
C GLN A 16 -3.08 -33.54 5.00
N THR A 17 -3.17 -33.38 6.31
CA THR A 17 -4.39 -33.68 7.09
C THR A 17 -5.44 -32.57 7.00
N PHE A 18 -5.05 -31.36 6.60
CA PHE A 18 -5.93 -30.18 6.62
C PHE A 18 -6.42 -29.76 5.24
N ARG A 19 -5.70 -30.12 4.17
CA ARG A 19 -6.04 -29.70 2.81
C ARG A 19 -7.10 -30.61 2.19
N GLY A 20 -8.10 -29.99 1.57
CA GLY A 20 -9.07 -30.66 0.72
C GLY A 20 -8.70 -30.55 -0.75
N GLU A 21 -9.71 -30.68 -1.61
CA GLU A 21 -9.59 -30.36 -3.03
C GLU A 21 -9.29 -28.86 -3.23
N GLU A 22 -8.50 -28.55 -4.26
CA GLU A 22 -8.17 -27.17 -4.59
C GLU A 22 -9.37 -26.48 -5.26
N LEU A 23 -9.91 -25.46 -4.58
CA LEU A 23 -11.05 -24.69 -5.08
C LEU A 23 -10.65 -23.61 -6.08
N PHE A 24 -9.53 -22.95 -5.83
CA PHE A 24 -9.05 -21.81 -6.62
C PHE A 24 -7.54 -21.95 -6.88
N PRO A 25 -7.07 -21.74 -8.11
CA PRO A 25 -7.82 -21.54 -9.37
C PRO A 25 -8.56 -22.80 -9.87
N GLY A 26 -8.37 -23.94 -9.20
CA GLY A 26 -8.96 -25.23 -9.54
C GLY A 26 -7.94 -26.22 -10.08
N THR A 27 -8.32 -27.49 -10.15
CA THR A 27 -7.45 -28.59 -10.59
C THR A 27 -7.06 -28.50 -12.07
N GLN A 28 -7.95 -27.94 -12.88
CA GLN A 28 -7.82 -27.79 -14.33
C GLN A 28 -6.79 -26.73 -14.80
N VAL A 29 -6.35 -25.83 -13.92
CA VAL A 29 -5.39 -24.78 -14.27
C VAL A 29 -3.98 -25.28 -13.95
N GLU A 30 -3.12 -25.44 -14.94
CA GLU A 30 -1.79 -26.03 -14.75
C GLU A 30 -0.65 -25.18 -15.28
N GLN A 31 -0.91 -24.36 -16.31
CA GLN A 31 0.10 -23.56 -16.98
C GLN A 31 0.18 -22.15 -16.39
N LEU A 32 1.37 -21.53 -16.44
CA LEU A 32 1.58 -20.18 -15.92
C LEU A 32 0.71 -19.12 -16.61
N ASP A 33 0.44 -19.29 -17.90
CA ASP A 33 -0.42 -18.36 -18.65
C ASP A 33 -1.89 -18.43 -18.19
N GLU A 34 -2.38 -19.63 -17.86
CA GLU A 34 -3.72 -19.85 -17.33
C GLU A 34 -3.85 -19.25 -15.92
N ILE A 35 -2.79 -19.35 -15.11
CA ILE A 35 -2.70 -18.68 -13.81
C ILE A 35 -2.73 -17.17 -13.96
N ALA A 36 -1.97 -16.63 -14.91
CA ALA A 36 -1.96 -15.20 -15.17
C ALA A 36 -3.34 -14.69 -15.64
N ALA A 37 -4.07 -15.49 -16.44
CA ALA A 37 -5.44 -15.19 -16.82
C ALA A 37 -6.38 -15.21 -15.61
N TYR A 38 -6.32 -16.25 -14.78
CA TYR A 38 -7.11 -16.33 -13.54
C TYR A 38 -6.85 -15.13 -12.62
N ILE A 39 -5.59 -14.76 -12.39
CA ILE A 39 -5.23 -13.59 -11.58
C ILE A 39 -5.83 -12.31 -12.17
N ARG A 40 -5.81 -12.11 -13.49
CA ARG A 40 -6.41 -10.93 -14.12
C ARG A 40 -7.92 -10.86 -13.89
N ASP A 41 -8.61 -11.99 -13.92
CA ASP A 41 -10.07 -12.05 -13.77
C ASP A 41 -10.54 -11.95 -12.32
N THR A 42 -9.71 -12.36 -11.35
CA THR A 42 -10.12 -12.49 -9.95
C THR A 42 -9.31 -11.66 -8.96
N ALA A 43 -8.28 -10.93 -9.39
CA ALA A 43 -7.49 -10.11 -8.48
C ALA A 43 -8.37 -9.07 -7.80
N ASP A 44 -8.17 -8.93 -6.49
CA ASP A 44 -8.83 -7.92 -5.67
C ASP A 44 -7.76 -7.07 -4.96
N THR A 45 -8.19 -5.93 -4.45
CA THR A 45 -7.36 -5.06 -3.63
C THR A 45 -7.45 -5.46 -2.16
N LEU A 46 -6.37 -5.22 -1.42
CA LEU A 46 -6.39 -5.23 0.05
C LEU A 46 -6.73 -3.85 0.64
N TYR A 47 -7.30 -2.94 -0.17
CA TYR A 47 -7.79 -1.64 0.26
C TYR A 47 -6.71 -0.71 0.84
N HIS A 48 -5.50 -0.76 0.29
CA HIS A 48 -4.36 0.06 0.71
C HIS A 48 -3.87 1.07 -0.37
N PRO A 49 -4.73 1.94 -0.93
CA PRO A 49 -4.29 2.96 -1.88
C PRO A 49 -3.42 4.01 -1.19
N VAL A 50 -2.34 4.43 -1.85
CA VAL A 50 -1.37 5.43 -1.36
C VAL A 50 -0.82 6.26 -2.52
N GLY A 51 -0.06 7.32 -2.22
CA GLY A 51 0.80 8.01 -3.19
C GLY A 51 0.15 9.04 -4.10
N THR A 52 -1.15 9.31 -4.00
CA THR A 52 -1.85 10.30 -4.84
C THR A 52 -1.47 11.75 -4.54
N CYS A 53 -0.90 12.04 -3.36
CA CYS A 53 -0.28 13.31 -3.00
C CYS A 53 1.17 13.10 -2.55
N LYS A 54 1.91 12.28 -3.30
CA LYS A 54 3.28 11.83 -2.99
C LYS A 54 4.16 12.92 -2.39
N MET A 55 4.80 12.60 -1.26
CA MET A 55 5.87 13.39 -0.67
C MET A 55 7.16 13.24 -1.50
N GLY A 56 7.89 14.34 -1.71
CA GLY A 56 9.18 14.30 -2.38
C GLY A 56 9.67 15.65 -2.88
N ASN A 57 10.76 15.59 -3.64
CA ASN A 57 11.40 16.75 -4.28
C ASN A 57 11.51 16.58 -5.81
N ASP A 58 10.92 15.52 -6.37
CA ASP A 58 10.88 15.29 -7.82
C ASP A 58 9.66 15.98 -8.47
N PRO A 59 9.61 16.12 -9.80
CA PRO A 59 8.52 16.82 -10.49
C PRO A 59 7.11 16.24 -10.27
N MET A 60 7.00 14.98 -9.79
CA MET A 60 5.72 14.35 -9.48
C MET A 60 5.30 14.52 -8.00
N ALA A 61 6.13 15.16 -7.18
CA ALA A 61 5.82 15.37 -5.77
C ALA A 61 4.75 16.45 -5.58
N VAL A 62 3.80 16.19 -4.67
CA VAL A 62 2.73 17.12 -4.29
C VAL A 62 3.05 17.84 -2.99
N VAL A 63 3.70 17.14 -2.04
CA VAL A 63 4.15 17.73 -0.78
C VAL A 63 5.65 17.60 -0.57
N ASN A 64 6.24 18.53 0.17
CA ASN A 64 7.64 18.47 0.59
C ASN A 64 7.83 17.58 1.84
N SER A 65 9.07 17.45 2.33
CA SER A 65 9.40 16.65 3.53
C SER A 65 8.78 17.16 4.85
N ARG A 66 8.20 18.37 4.84
CA ARG A 66 7.44 18.95 5.95
C ARG A 66 5.92 18.84 5.72
N LEU A 67 5.50 18.04 4.74
CA LEU A 67 4.11 17.78 4.36
C LEU A 67 3.38 18.99 3.80
N GLN A 68 4.09 20.04 3.42
CA GLN A 68 3.52 21.26 2.85
C GLN A 68 3.31 21.07 1.35
N VAL A 69 2.15 21.51 0.86
CA VAL A 69 1.83 21.47 -0.57
C VAL A 69 2.75 22.43 -1.32
N HIS A 70 3.40 21.95 -2.38
CA HIS A 70 4.29 22.77 -3.19
C HIS A 70 3.54 23.97 -3.77
N SER A 71 4.15 25.15 -3.72
CA SER A 71 3.60 26.44 -4.20
C SER A 71 2.34 26.96 -3.48
N ILE A 72 1.85 26.31 -2.42
CA ILE A 72 0.69 26.79 -1.64
C ILE A 72 1.09 27.00 -0.18
N GLN A 73 0.91 28.23 0.31
CA GLN A 73 1.21 28.57 1.70
C GLN A 73 0.06 28.11 2.63
N GLY A 74 0.41 27.63 3.83
CA GLY A 74 -0.57 27.29 4.87
C GLY A 74 -1.37 26.00 4.61
N LEU A 75 -1.03 25.20 3.60
CA LEU A 75 -1.73 23.95 3.27
C LEU A 75 -0.80 22.74 3.41
N ARG A 76 -1.31 21.67 4.03
CA ARG A 76 -0.63 20.38 4.18
C ARG A 76 -1.56 19.22 3.83
N VAL A 77 -0.96 18.08 3.49
CA VAL A 77 -1.66 16.79 3.37
C VAL A 77 -1.09 15.83 4.40
N VAL A 78 -1.95 15.20 5.19
CA VAL A 78 -1.57 14.31 6.29
C VAL A 78 -2.45 13.08 6.27
N ASP A 79 -2.14 12.14 5.39
CA ASP A 79 -2.86 10.86 5.23
C ASP A 79 -1.99 9.84 4.47
N ALA A 80 -2.56 8.74 4.01
CA ALA A 80 -1.84 7.72 3.25
C ALA A 80 -1.39 8.19 1.84
N SER A 81 -1.99 9.24 1.30
CA SER A 81 -1.70 9.73 -0.05
C SER A 81 -0.29 10.31 -0.17
N ILE A 82 0.34 10.71 0.94
CA ILE A 82 1.70 11.26 0.90
C ILE A 82 2.79 10.20 0.76
N MET A 83 2.49 8.92 0.98
CA MET A 83 3.51 7.88 0.95
C MET A 83 4.12 7.77 -0.46
N PRO A 84 5.45 7.97 -0.64
CA PRO A 84 6.06 7.94 -1.97
C PRO A 84 6.02 6.55 -2.62
N THR A 85 6.01 5.52 -1.78
CA THR A 85 5.89 4.10 -2.14
C THR A 85 5.06 3.40 -1.07
N ILE A 86 4.28 2.39 -1.44
CA ILE A 86 3.55 1.59 -0.45
C ILE A 86 4.51 0.87 0.48
N VAL A 87 4.20 0.88 1.77
CA VAL A 87 4.95 0.16 2.81
C VAL A 87 4.67 -1.34 2.73
N GLY A 88 5.63 -2.16 3.14
CA GLY A 88 5.41 -3.59 3.30
C GLY A 88 4.52 -3.87 4.51
N GLY A 89 3.24 -4.17 4.28
CA GLY A 89 2.25 -4.46 5.33
C GLY A 89 1.00 -3.59 5.23
N ASN A 90 0.16 -3.62 6.26
CA ASN A 90 -1.07 -2.83 6.31
C ASN A 90 -0.75 -1.34 6.52
N THR A 91 -1.41 -0.46 5.76
CA THR A 91 -1.10 0.98 5.74
C THR A 91 -1.63 1.77 6.94
N ASN A 92 -2.54 1.20 7.73
CA ASN A 92 -3.16 1.88 8.86
C ASN A 92 -2.14 2.41 9.89
N ALA A 93 -1.23 1.55 10.38
CA ALA A 93 -0.24 1.96 11.37
C ALA A 93 0.73 3.05 10.83
N PRO A 94 1.26 2.92 9.60
CA PRO A 94 2.00 4.00 8.95
C PRO A 94 1.22 5.31 8.80
N THR A 95 -0.08 5.27 8.47
CA THR A 95 -0.93 6.47 8.38
C THR A 95 -1.10 7.16 9.74
N ILE A 96 -1.30 6.39 10.82
CA ILE A 96 -1.32 6.94 12.19
C ILE A 96 0.02 7.60 12.52
N MET A 97 1.13 6.95 12.20
CA MET A 97 2.47 7.50 12.45
C MET A 97 2.71 8.80 11.64
N ILE A 98 2.25 8.87 10.39
CA ILE A 98 2.30 10.11 9.59
C ILE A 98 1.57 11.24 10.33
N ALA A 99 0.39 10.98 10.88
CA ALA A 99 -0.38 11.96 11.64
C ALA A 99 0.34 12.42 12.91
N GLU A 100 0.88 11.49 13.71
CA GLU A 100 1.69 11.79 14.89
C GLU A 100 2.91 12.65 14.53
N LYS A 101 3.64 12.28 13.48
CA LYS A 101 4.81 13.05 13.04
C LYS A 101 4.43 14.43 12.52
N ALA A 102 3.28 14.56 11.85
CA ALA A 102 2.77 15.84 11.41
C ALA A 102 2.41 16.75 12.58
N ALA A 103 1.81 16.20 13.65
CA ALA A 103 1.51 16.93 14.87
C ALA A 103 2.80 17.49 15.53
N ASP A 104 3.85 16.67 15.65
CA ASP A 104 5.17 17.13 16.14
C ASP A 104 5.74 18.28 15.30
N LEU A 105 5.67 18.16 13.97
CA LEU A 105 6.16 19.19 13.05
C LEU A 105 5.39 20.51 13.21
N LEU A 106 4.07 20.44 13.44
CA LEU A 106 3.23 21.61 13.63
C LEU A 106 3.46 22.26 14.99
N MET A 107 3.63 21.48 16.06
CA MET A 107 3.92 22.01 17.40
C MET A 107 5.30 22.68 17.50
N ALA A 108 6.26 22.24 16.68
CA ALA A 108 7.60 22.82 16.63
C ALA A 108 7.70 24.11 15.77
N GLU A 109 6.61 24.54 15.12
CA GLU A 109 6.58 25.73 14.27
C GLU A 109 5.96 26.93 14.97
N GLU A 110 6.44 28.13 14.66
CA GLU A 110 5.69 29.34 15.00
C GLU A 110 4.38 29.38 14.19
N PRO A 111 3.26 29.81 14.81
CA PRO A 111 1.99 29.92 14.11
C PRO A 111 2.12 30.81 12.87
N THR A 112 1.59 30.35 11.74
CA THR A 112 1.52 31.21 10.55
C THR A 112 0.63 32.42 10.88
N PRO A 113 1.08 33.66 10.62
CA PRO A 113 0.27 34.85 10.88
C PRO A 113 -1.08 34.75 10.17
N VAL A 114 -2.17 34.97 10.89
CA VAL A 114 -3.51 35.04 10.31
C VAL A 114 -3.52 36.22 9.34
N ARG A 115 -3.76 35.95 8.05
CA ARG A 115 -3.97 37.03 7.07
C ARG A 115 -5.44 37.47 7.16
N ASN A 116 -5.64 38.75 7.46
CA ASN A 116 -6.93 39.43 7.36
C ASN A 116 -7.35 39.60 5.90
#